data_AF-A0A382Y6M5-F1
#
_entry.id   AF-A0A382Y6M5-F1
#
_cell.length_a   1.000
_cell.length_b   1.000
_cell.length_c   1.000
_cell.angle_alpha   90.00
_cell.angle_beta   90.00
_cell.angle_gamma   90.00
#
_symmetry.space_group_name_H-M   'P 1'
#
loop_
_entity.id
_entity.type
_entity.pdbx_description
1 polymer ?
#
loop_
_entity_poly.entity_id
_entity_poly.type
_entity_poly.pdbx_seq_one_letter_code
_entity_poly.pdbx_strand_id
1 'polypeptide(L)' 'MIPDKILEAIQFASREHHGQMRKDGKTPYVSHPYRVMFLLRHVFQVEDPEVLTAGVLHDTIEDTTTDY' A
#
# COMPACT_ATOMS: atom_id res chain seq x y z
N MET A 1 -3.36 17.29 -5.29
CA MET A 1 -2.20 16.63 -5.93
C MET A 1 -1.73 15.55 -4.98
N ILE A 2 -1.48 14.33 -5.46
CA ILE A 2 -0.93 13.26 -4.59
C ILE A 2 0.54 13.62 -4.33
N PRO A 3 1.00 13.72 -3.07
CA PRO A 3 2.40 13.97 -2.76
C PRO A 3 3.32 12.91 -3.38
N ASP A 4 4.48 13.32 -3.89
CA ASP A 4 5.45 12.44 -4.56
C ASP A 4 5.81 11.21 -3.71
N LYS A 5 5.95 11.40 -2.38
CA LYS A 5 6.24 10.35 -1.39
C LYS A 5 5.19 9.22 -1.38
N ILE A 6 3.91 9.53 -1.62
CA ILE A 6 2.85 8.51 -1.70
C ILE A 6 2.98 7.72 -3.00
N LEU A 7 3.29 8.40 -4.11
CA LEU A 7 3.48 7.74 -5.39
C LEU A 7 4.70 6.80 -5.38
N GLU A 8 5.80 7.22 -4.76
CA GLU A 8 6.98 6.40 -4.52
C GLU A 8 6.65 5.17 -3.66
N ALA A 9 5.88 5.34 -2.59
CA ALA A 9 5.43 4.25 -1.73
C ALA A 9 4.54 3.24 -2.48
N ILE A 10 3.62 3.71 -3.33
CA ILE A 10 2.80 2.83 -4.18
C ILE A 10 3.68 2.03 -5.14
N GLN A 11 4.65 2.67 -5.77
CA GLN A 11 5.58 1.98 -6.67
C GLN A 11 6.42 0.94 -5.93
N PHE A 12 6.90 1.27 -4.72
CA PHE A 12 7.64 0.35 -3.88
C PHE A 12 6.79 -0.86 -3.49
N ALA A 13 5.62 -0.65 -2.86
CA ALA A 13 4.72 -1.74 -2.48
C ALA A 13 4.30 -2.61 -3.67
N SER A 14 4.11 -2.01 -4.86
CA SER A 14 3.80 -2.75 -6.09
C SER A 14 4.90 -3.71 -6.52
N ARG A 15 6.17 -3.34 -6.32
CA ARG A 15 7.31 -4.20 -6.63
C ARG A 15 7.50 -5.28 -5.58
N GLU A 16 7.44 -4.92 -4.31
CA GLU A 16 7.67 -5.88 -3.21
C GLU A 16 6.60 -6.96 -3.14
N HIS A 17 5.33 -6.61 -3.39
CA HIS A 17 4.23 -7.58 -3.46
C HIS A 17 4.06 -8.21 -4.87
N HIS A 18 5.03 -8.05 -5.78
CA HIS A 18 4.93 -8.62 -7.12
C HIS A 18 4.83 -10.15 -7.07
N GLY A 19 3.84 -10.72 -7.76
CA GLY A 19 3.58 -12.15 -7.78
C GLY A 19 2.79 -12.68 -6.56
N GLN A 20 2.62 -11.89 -5.51
CA GLN A 20 1.76 -12.27 -4.38
C GLN A 20 0.27 -12.11 -4.76
N MET A 21 -0.54 -13.06 -4.32
CA MET A 21 -1.99 -13.06 -4.55
C MET A 21 -2.76 -12.93 -3.24
N ARG A 22 -3.96 -12.35 -3.32
CA ARG A 22 -4.93 -12.40 -2.22
C ARG A 22 -5.42 -13.85 -2.02
N LYS A 23 -6.12 -14.10 -0.91
CA LYS A 23 -6.67 -15.42 -0.55
C LYS A 23 -7.62 -16.02 -1.59
N ASP A 24 -8.14 -15.21 -2.51
CA ASP A 24 -8.95 -15.67 -3.64
C ASP A 24 -8.13 -16.32 -4.77
N GLY A 25 -6.80 -16.24 -4.72
CA GLY A 25 -5.87 -16.78 -5.71
C GLY A 25 -5.91 -16.09 -7.09
N LYS A 26 -6.60 -14.95 -7.21
CA LYS A 26 -6.83 -14.26 -8.49
C LYS A 26 -6.40 -12.80 -8.47
N THR A 27 -6.58 -12.14 -7.34
CA THR A 27 -6.36 -10.71 -7.21
C THR A 27 -4.93 -10.46 -6.74
N PRO A 28 -4.12 -9.63 -7.43
CA PRO A 28 -2.79 -9.26 -6.97
C PRO A 28 -2.82 -8.61 -5.58
N TYR A 29 -1.87 -8.97 -4.71
CA TYR A 29 -1.89 -8.54 -3.31
C TYR A 29 -1.80 -7.02 -3.14
N VAL A 30 -1.04 -6.33 -4.00
CA VAL A 30 -0.90 -4.86 -4.01
C VAL A 30 -2.25 -4.09 -4.02
N SER A 31 -3.32 -4.71 -4.54
CA SER A 31 -4.67 -4.14 -4.47
C SER A 31 -5.16 -3.91 -3.04
N HIS A 32 -4.70 -4.69 -2.06
CA HIS A 32 -5.07 -4.56 -0.66
C HIS A 32 -4.46 -3.32 0.00
N PRO A 33 -3.13 -3.09 0.02
CA PRO A 33 -2.58 -1.87 0.58
C PRO A 33 -3.09 -0.61 -0.13
N TYR A 34 -3.30 -0.66 -1.44
CA TYR A 34 -3.91 0.45 -2.18
C TYR A 34 -5.35 0.74 -1.71
N ARG A 35 -6.17 -0.30 -1.49
CA ARG A 35 -7.53 -0.15 -0.94
C ARG A 35 -7.50 0.39 0.49
N VAL A 36 -6.55 -0.02 1.32
CA VAL A 36 -6.39 0.53 2.68
C VAL A 36 -6.13 2.03 2.63
N MET A 37 -5.13 2.48 1.85
CA MET A 37 -4.87 3.91 1.66
C MET A 37 -6.09 4.66 1.12
N PHE A 38 -6.81 4.08 0.13
CA PHE A 38 -8.01 4.68 -0.43
C PHE A 38 -9.11 4.86 0.63
N LEU A 39 -9.32 3.86 1.50
CA LEU A 39 -10.27 3.95 2.60
C LEU A 39 -9.86 4.99 3.64
N LEU A 40 -8.57 5.03 4.02
CA LEU A 40 -8.03 6.06 4.92
C LEU A 40 -8.34 7.45 4.39
N ARG A 41 -8.05 7.70 3.11
CA ARG A 41 -8.27 8.99 2.47
C ARG A 41 -9.75 9.35 2.37
N HIS A 42 -10.56 8.47 1.79
CA HIS A 42 -11.91 8.85 1.32
C HIS A 42 -13.03 8.53 2.30
N VAL A 43 -12.85 7.52 3.16
CA VAL A 43 -13.86 7.12 4.16
C VAL A 43 -13.54 7.75 5.50
N PHE A 44 -12.27 7.66 5.93
CA PHE A 44 -11.84 8.16 7.23
C PHE A 44 -11.30 9.60 7.18
N GLN A 45 -11.25 10.22 5.99
CA GLN A 45 -10.84 11.61 5.81
C GLN A 45 -9.44 11.90 6.36
N VAL A 46 -8.54 10.91 6.27
CA VAL A 46 -7.13 11.08 6.63
C VAL A 46 -6.45 11.94 5.57
N GLU A 47 -5.95 13.09 6.01
CA GLU A 47 -5.24 14.06 5.17
C GLU A 47 -3.71 13.98 5.35
N ASP A 48 -3.24 13.34 6.41
CA ASP A 48 -1.81 13.23 6.72
C ASP A 48 -1.10 12.32 5.69
N PRO A 49 -0.16 12.86 4.90
CA PRO A 49 0.54 12.08 3.89
C PRO A 49 1.40 10.96 4.46
N GLU A 50 1.91 11.08 5.69
CA GLU A 50 2.72 10.02 6.31
C GLU A 50 1.85 8.83 6.70
N VAL A 51 0.64 9.09 7.22
CA VAL A 51 -0.34 8.04 7.53
C VAL A 51 -0.80 7.34 6.25
N LEU A 52 -1.04 8.10 5.17
CA LEU A 52 -1.41 7.51 3.89
C LEU A 52 -0.27 6.68 3.29
N THR A 53 0.97 7.16 3.35
CA THR A 53 2.17 6.40 2.97
C THR A 53 2.30 5.12 3.79
N ALA A 54 2.15 5.19 5.11
CA ALA A 54 2.19 4.01 5.99
C ALA A 54 1.08 3.01 5.63
N GLY A 55 -0.13 3.48 5.30
CA GLY A 55 -1.22 2.60 4.85
C GLY A 55 -0.89 1.82 3.58
N VAL A 56 -0.12 2.39 2.66
CA VAL A 56 0.35 1.68 1.45
C VAL A 56 1.48 0.68 1.77
N LEU A 57 2.30 0.96 2.77
CA LEU A 57 3.50 0.16 3.10
C LEU A 57 3.28 -0.85 4.23
N HIS A 58 2.13 -0.86 4.90
CA HIS A 58 1.95 -1.55 6.18
C HIS A 58 2.32 -3.04 6.19
N ASP A 59 2.12 -3.73 5.06
CA ASP A 59 2.41 -5.16 4.92
C ASP A 59 3.80 -5.45 4.31
N THR A 60 4.59 -4.45 3.91
CA THR A 60 5.83 -4.74 3.16
C THR A 60 6.87 -5.45 4.02
N ILE A 61 7.06 -5.05 5.28
CA ILE A 61 8.01 -5.72 6.18
C ILE A 61 7.49 -7.11 6.60
N GLU A 62 6.17 -7.26 6.77
CA GLU A 62 5.58 -8.52 7.26
C GLU A 62 5.49 -9.60 6.18
N ASP A 63 5.09 -9.23 4.96
CA ASP A 63 4.69 -10.17 3.91
C ASP A 63 5.67 -10.26 2.72
N THR A 64 6.78 -9.52 2.76
CA THR A 64 7.78 -9.52 1.69
C THR A 64 9.20 -9.71 2.25
N THR A 65 10.23 -9.56 1.43
CA THR A 65 11.63 -9.60 1.86
C THR A 65 12.18 -8.22 2.28
N THR A 66 11.31 -7.21 2.38
CA THR A 66 11.69 -5.85 2.81
C THR A 66 12.10 -5.83 4.29
N ASP A 67 13.12 -5.03 4.60
CA ASP A 67 13.62 -4.77 5.96
C ASP A 67 13.72 -3.25 6.25
N TYR A 68 14.04 -2.85 7.48
CA TYR A 68 14.00 -1.45 7.97
C TYR A 68 15.36 -0.76 8.14
#